data_AF-E1ZL00-F1
#
_entry.id   AF-E1ZL00-F1
#
_cell.length_a   1.000
_cell.length_b   1.000
_cell.length_c   1.000
_cell.angle_alpha   90.00
_cell.angle_beta   90.00
_cell.angle_gamma   90.00
#
_symmetry.space_group_name_H-M   'P 1'
#
loop_
_entity.id
_entity.type
_entity.pdbx_description
1 polymer ?
#
loop_
_entity_poly.entity_id
_entity_poly.type
_entity_poly.pdbx_seq_one_letter_code
_entity_poly.pdbx_strand_id
1 'polypeptide(L)'
;MLAGAAGGLAPANTPQFVLFTVSARQRCAARPDALVHAAPYSRIPAPALTGCLPGGLSSPFASVQHDDAITPTTYQVMQAILKGKQSRNGCPAVATMFTTFQDTDCAKLRSLHQAGYEIADHTLTHAQMNGLPRAQVVQEVVGARQRLSSACGIPAADIAGFRQPYLQASPAVRQVLAEAGFLYDATLLEEPSGASLTRGMAARVWPYTLQDGIPQNCAWYEPAQSCDPAERYPGMFEVPVWGVNAAGLFSMDYGDSQHDAYSVLRATFDAAYGGNRAPVPVFIHTPWLQANSKAMQRFADYALSKPDVYFVTIRQLLAWMQHPVPSSQLTPASLGCGNAGGAGPAPVSTRSTSLGPSPTPAAPPSASPTLPPPPPLPSLSLSLSPPPAPVILPESAAAVGAAPAPVPAPAPAPIPAPAPAPAPSLAPSRYTTEPVFMFPSDDAQAQLAPAPAPAPAELPPSSGMAAAAGAAARVAAAAAAAALALALLL
;
A
#
# COMPACT_ATOMS: atom_id res chain seq x y z
N MET A 1 -62.95 0.11 -60.32
CA MET A 1 -62.72 0.68 -61.67
C MET A 1 -61.22 0.91 -61.79
N LEU A 2 -60.52 -0.05 -62.43
CA LEU A 2 -59.88 0.06 -63.76
C LEU A 2 -58.60 0.93 -63.72
N ALA A 3 -57.39 0.34 -63.68
CA ALA A 3 -56.59 -0.21 -64.81
C ALA A 3 -55.65 0.89 -65.40
N GLY A 4 -54.42 0.66 -65.86
CA GLY A 4 -53.57 -0.52 -66.13
C GLY A 4 -52.08 -0.08 -66.20
N ALA A 5 -51.09 -0.99 -66.06
CA ALA A 5 -50.40 -1.78 -67.12
C ALA A 5 -49.44 -0.93 -68.00
N ALA A 6 -48.21 -1.31 -68.41
CA ALA A 6 -47.35 -2.48 -68.24
C ALA A 6 -45.94 -2.19 -68.84
N GLY A 7 -44.95 -3.06 -68.55
CA GLY A 7 -43.69 -3.27 -69.31
C GLY A 7 -42.42 -2.87 -68.53
N GLY A 8 -41.35 -3.65 -68.39
CA GLY A 8 -40.96 -4.96 -68.89
C GLY A 8 -39.43 -5.06 -68.93
N LEU A 9 -38.88 -6.16 -68.38
CA LEU A 9 -37.54 -6.76 -68.60
C LEU A 9 -36.29 -6.20 -67.89
N ALA A 10 -35.55 -7.14 -67.28
CA ALA A 10 -34.28 -7.02 -66.58
C ALA A 10 -33.08 -6.74 -67.51
N PRO A 11 -31.91 -6.35 -66.96
CA PRO A 11 -30.92 -7.37 -66.62
C PRO A 11 -30.22 -7.17 -65.28
N ALA A 12 -29.44 -8.20 -64.93
CA ALA A 12 -28.79 -8.46 -63.67
C ALA A 12 -27.68 -7.48 -63.25
N ASN A 13 -27.36 -7.61 -61.96
CA ASN A 13 -26.13 -7.26 -61.24
C ASN A 13 -26.10 -5.96 -60.41
N THR A 14 -25.85 -6.19 -59.12
CA THR A 14 -25.24 -5.33 -58.09
C THR A 14 -26.18 -4.45 -57.25
N PRO A 15 -26.61 -4.90 -56.05
CA PRO A 15 -27.03 -3.99 -55.00
C PRO A 15 -25.81 -3.53 -54.19
N GLN A 16 -25.56 -2.21 -54.19
CA GLN A 16 -24.72 -1.56 -53.20
C GLN A 16 -25.40 -1.66 -51.83
N PHE A 17 -24.83 -2.49 -50.95
CA PHE A 17 -25.12 -2.44 -49.52
C PHE A 17 -24.15 -1.46 -48.86
N VAL A 18 -24.66 -0.34 -48.35
CA VAL A 18 -23.95 0.47 -47.36
C VAL A 18 -24.16 -0.21 -46.00
N LEU A 19 -23.18 -1.01 -45.60
CA LEU A 19 -23.10 -1.65 -44.30
C LEU A 19 -22.09 -0.87 -43.45
N PHE A 20 -22.54 -0.10 -42.47
CA PHE A 20 -21.66 0.39 -41.40
C PHE A 20 -21.46 -0.74 -40.38
N THR A 21 -20.47 -1.58 -40.62
CA THR A 21 -19.87 -2.45 -39.59
C THR A 21 -18.64 -1.77 -39.04
N VAL A 22 -18.69 -1.28 -37.79
CA VAL A 22 -17.46 -1.03 -37.01
C VAL A 22 -17.15 -2.30 -36.23
N SER A 23 -16.42 -3.21 -36.87
CA SER A 23 -15.70 -4.28 -36.18
C SER A 23 -14.26 -3.81 -36.00
N ALA A 24 -13.96 -3.21 -34.85
CA ALA A 24 -12.57 -3.01 -34.44
C ALA A 24 -12.06 -4.32 -33.81
N ARG A 25 -11.71 -5.30 -34.65
CA ARG A 25 -10.79 -6.37 -34.23
C ARG A 25 -9.40 -5.74 -34.14
N GLN A 26 -8.99 -5.36 -32.93
CA GLN A 26 -7.60 -5.02 -32.65
C GLN A 26 -6.75 -6.30 -32.81
N ARG A 27 -5.99 -6.40 -33.91
CA ARG A 27 -5.02 -7.47 -34.11
C ARG A 27 -3.72 -7.05 -33.39
N CYS A 28 -3.33 -7.79 -32.33
CA CYS A 28 -2.02 -7.66 -31.69
C CYS A 28 -0.94 -7.97 -32.77
N ALA A 29 -0.23 -6.95 -33.25
CA ALA A 29 0.90 -7.10 -34.18
C ALA A 29 2.20 -6.75 -33.45
N ALA A 30 2.95 -7.76 -33.02
CA ALA A 30 4.30 -7.57 -32.50
C ALA A 30 5.26 -7.28 -33.67
N ARG A 31 6.02 -6.18 -33.59
CA ARG A 31 7.21 -5.97 -34.44
C ARG A 31 8.46 -6.16 -33.56
N PRO A 32 9.45 -7.00 -33.94
CA PRO A 32 10.55 -7.37 -33.05
C PRO A 32 11.69 -6.34 -32.87
N ASP A 33 11.78 -5.26 -33.64
CA ASP A 33 13.08 -4.57 -33.82
C ASP A 33 13.19 -3.15 -33.24
N ALA A 34 12.62 -2.87 -32.06
CA ALA A 34 12.77 -1.56 -31.41
C ALA A 34 13.32 -1.66 -29.98
N LEU A 35 14.46 -2.34 -29.82
CA LEU A 35 15.15 -2.47 -28.53
C LEU A 35 16.65 -2.25 -28.68
N VAL A 36 17.10 -1.00 -28.84
CA VAL A 36 18.49 -0.66 -28.49
C VAL A 36 18.60 0.78 -27.96
N HIS A 37 19.11 0.88 -26.73
CA HIS A 37 19.67 2.06 -26.01
C HIS A 37 18.71 3.08 -25.35
N ALA A 38 18.54 2.99 -24.01
CA ALA A 38 18.97 4.00 -23.00
C ALA A 38 18.27 3.83 -21.61
N ALA A 39 19.07 3.86 -20.52
CA ALA A 39 18.76 4.08 -19.09
C ALA A 39 17.76 3.11 -18.35
N PRO A 40 17.94 2.84 -17.03
CA PRO A 40 17.41 1.63 -16.38
C PRO A 40 15.90 1.64 -16.01
N TYR A 41 15.10 2.59 -16.50
CA TYR A 41 13.66 2.66 -16.20
C TYR A 41 12.84 3.17 -17.40
N SER A 42 12.71 2.37 -18.45
CA SER A 42 11.79 2.58 -19.59
C SER A 42 11.95 1.42 -20.59
N ARG A 43 10.95 0.75 -21.18
CA ARG A 43 9.52 0.99 -21.42
C ARG A 43 8.82 -0.36 -21.62
N ILE A 44 7.67 -0.55 -20.97
CA ILE A 44 6.58 -1.32 -21.59
C ILE A 44 5.49 -0.29 -21.90
N PRO A 45 5.06 -0.11 -23.16
CA PRO A 45 3.90 0.71 -23.48
C PRO A 45 2.67 0.16 -22.73
N ALA A 46 1.91 1.04 -22.05
CA ALA A 46 0.70 0.68 -21.29
C ALA A 46 -0.35 -0.15 -22.05
N PRO A 47 -0.46 -0.11 -23.40
CA PRO A 47 -1.35 -1.00 -24.14
C PRO A 47 -0.98 -2.49 -24.04
N ALA A 48 0.28 -2.83 -23.72
CA ALA A 48 0.71 -4.23 -23.65
C ALA A 48 0.21 -4.94 -22.37
N LEU A 49 0.10 -4.21 -21.26
CA LEU A 49 -0.38 -4.75 -19.98
C LEU A 49 -1.91 -4.70 -19.83
N THR A 50 -2.60 -3.90 -20.65
CA THR A 50 -4.07 -3.80 -20.62
C THR A 50 -4.80 -4.81 -21.53
N GLY A 51 -4.09 -5.66 -22.29
CA GLY A 51 -4.80 -6.60 -23.18
C GLY A 51 -4.05 -7.76 -23.83
N CYS A 52 -2.75 -7.97 -23.62
CA CYS A 52 -2.04 -9.07 -24.28
C CYS A 52 -0.92 -9.65 -23.36
N LEU A 53 -1.25 -10.04 -22.11
CA LEU A 53 -0.49 -11.12 -21.45
C LEU A 53 -0.97 -12.44 -22.07
N PRO A 54 -0.20 -13.10 -22.97
CA PRO A 54 -0.57 -14.42 -23.48
C PRO A 54 -0.89 -15.37 -22.33
N GLY A 55 -1.91 -16.21 -22.49
CA GLY A 55 -2.53 -17.08 -21.48
C GLY A 55 -1.63 -18.16 -20.83
N GLY A 56 -0.31 -17.98 -20.84
CA GLY A 56 0.67 -18.72 -20.06
C GLY A 56 1.58 -17.83 -19.18
N LEU A 57 1.40 -16.50 -19.19
CA LEU A 57 2.21 -15.55 -18.42
C LEU A 57 1.60 -15.18 -17.06
N SER A 58 0.51 -15.78 -16.62
CA SER A 58 -0.18 -15.30 -15.42
C SER A 58 -0.04 -16.23 -14.24
N SER A 59 0.72 -15.80 -13.22
CA SER A 59 0.61 -16.36 -11.87
C SER A 59 -0.43 -15.56 -11.09
N PRO A 60 -1.39 -16.21 -10.41
CA PRO A 60 -2.32 -15.53 -9.51
C PRO A 60 -1.56 -14.99 -8.30
N PHE A 61 -1.22 -13.71 -8.34
CA PHE A 61 -0.70 -12.99 -7.21
C PHE A 61 -1.84 -12.58 -6.28
N ALA A 62 -1.64 -12.75 -4.97
CA ALA A 62 -2.43 -12.09 -3.94
C ALA A 62 -1.53 -11.05 -3.29
N SER A 63 -2.06 -9.84 -3.05
CA SER A 63 -1.31 -8.75 -2.43
C SER A 63 -2.08 -8.27 -1.21
N VAL A 64 -1.62 -8.68 -0.03
CA VAL A 64 -2.17 -8.18 1.24
C VAL A 64 -1.57 -6.81 1.51
N GLN A 65 -2.44 -5.86 1.84
CA GLN A 65 -2.13 -4.45 2.00
C GLN A 65 -2.76 -3.94 3.28
N HIS A 66 -1.93 -3.41 4.17
CA HIS A 66 -2.37 -2.88 5.46
C HIS A 66 -2.07 -1.38 5.53
N ASP A 67 -3.05 -0.60 5.99
CA ASP A 67 -2.95 0.85 6.11
C ASP A 67 -2.85 1.27 7.59
N ASP A 68 -2.28 2.46 7.84
CA ASP A 68 -2.05 3.11 9.14
C ASP A 68 -0.79 2.70 9.91
N ALA A 69 -0.71 3.16 11.16
CA ALA A 69 0.42 3.00 12.04
C ALA A 69 0.76 1.53 12.35
N ILE A 70 2.05 1.24 12.39
CA ILE A 70 2.54 -0.07 12.86
C ILE A 70 2.67 -0.05 14.38
N THR A 71 1.62 -0.53 15.05
CA THR A 71 1.58 -0.71 16.51
C THR A 71 2.04 -2.12 16.91
N PRO A 72 2.28 -2.41 18.21
CA PRO A 72 2.50 -3.77 18.68
C PRO A 72 1.37 -4.73 18.29
N THR A 73 0.12 -4.26 18.33
CA THR A 73 -1.06 -5.02 17.88
C THR A 73 -0.97 -5.33 16.40
N THR A 74 -0.75 -4.30 15.55
CA THR A 74 -0.58 -4.45 14.10
C THR A 74 0.47 -5.52 13.79
N TYR A 75 1.65 -5.40 14.39
CA TYR A 75 2.76 -6.35 14.22
C TYR A 75 2.38 -7.80 14.58
N GLN A 76 1.64 -7.98 15.68
CA GLN A 76 1.20 -9.30 16.12
C GLN A 76 0.21 -9.91 15.14
N VAL A 77 -0.83 -9.15 14.73
CA VAL A 77 -1.88 -9.70 13.86
C VAL A 77 -1.39 -9.94 12.43
N MET A 78 -0.52 -9.08 11.89
CA MET A 78 0.07 -9.27 10.57
C MET A 78 0.97 -10.50 10.52
N GLN A 79 1.80 -10.72 11.55
CA GLN A 79 2.56 -11.95 11.63
C GLN A 79 1.65 -13.19 11.76
N ALA A 80 0.56 -13.10 12.53
CA ALA A 80 -0.33 -14.24 12.73
C ALA A 80 -0.97 -14.73 11.41
N ILE A 81 -1.23 -13.83 10.45
CA ILE A 81 -1.88 -14.20 9.19
C ILE A 81 -0.94 -14.74 8.11
N LEU A 82 0.35 -14.38 8.10
CA LEU A 82 1.26 -14.73 7.00
C LEU A 82 2.57 -15.41 7.43
N LYS A 83 3.02 -15.26 8.67
CA LYS A 83 4.32 -15.81 9.10
C LYS A 83 4.35 -17.33 8.97
N GLY A 84 5.41 -17.84 8.33
CA GLY A 84 5.60 -19.27 8.09
C GLY A 84 4.74 -19.83 6.95
N LYS A 85 3.83 -19.03 6.36
CA LYS A 85 3.14 -19.41 5.13
C LYS A 85 4.05 -19.13 3.95
N GLN A 86 3.98 -20.00 2.95
CA GLN A 86 4.79 -19.91 1.74
C GLN A 86 4.04 -20.52 0.57
N SER A 87 4.34 -20.02 -0.63
CA SER A 87 3.97 -20.68 -1.88
C SER A 87 4.61 -22.08 -1.99
N ARG A 88 4.10 -22.91 -2.91
CA ARG A 88 4.56 -24.31 -3.08
C ARG A 88 6.06 -24.44 -3.35
N ASN A 89 6.68 -23.46 -3.99
CA ASN A 89 8.11 -23.44 -4.29
C ASN A 89 8.96 -22.80 -3.17
N GLY A 90 8.36 -22.47 -2.03
CA GLY A 90 9.06 -21.97 -0.85
C GLY A 90 9.22 -20.45 -0.76
N CYS A 91 8.63 -19.66 -1.66
CA CYS A 91 8.63 -18.20 -1.49
C CYS A 91 7.73 -17.81 -0.30
N PRO A 92 8.27 -17.13 0.75
CA PRO A 92 7.50 -16.71 1.92
C PRO A 92 6.38 -15.73 1.56
N ALA A 93 5.24 -15.86 2.24
CA ALA A 93 4.12 -14.94 2.08
C ALA A 93 4.40 -13.62 2.82
N VAL A 94 4.26 -12.50 2.10
CA VAL A 94 4.51 -11.15 2.61
C VAL A 94 3.38 -10.19 2.22
N ALA A 95 3.40 -8.99 2.80
CA ALA A 95 2.42 -7.94 2.58
C ALA A 95 3.10 -6.58 2.35
N THR A 96 2.34 -5.63 1.82
CA THR A 96 2.71 -4.22 1.73
C THR A 96 2.04 -3.44 2.87
N MET A 97 2.82 -2.66 3.60
CA MET A 97 2.40 -1.87 4.75
C MET A 97 2.41 -0.38 4.35
N PHE A 98 1.26 0.23 4.09
CA PHE A 98 1.13 1.68 3.92
C PHE A 98 1.11 2.33 5.30
N THR A 99 2.25 2.87 5.71
CA THR A 99 2.50 3.24 7.10
C THR A 99 2.49 4.75 7.29
N THR A 100 1.68 5.22 8.26
CA THR A 100 1.80 6.57 8.80
C THR A 100 3.07 6.68 9.63
N PHE A 101 3.78 7.81 9.57
CA PHE A 101 4.90 8.00 10.50
C PHE A 101 4.40 8.16 11.94
N GLN A 102 3.35 8.97 12.13
CA GLN A 102 2.75 9.17 13.45
C GLN A 102 2.24 7.84 14.01
N ASP A 103 2.47 7.64 15.32
CA ASP A 103 2.06 6.48 16.12
C ASP A 103 2.71 5.12 15.75
N THR A 104 3.63 5.10 14.78
CA THR A 104 4.35 3.88 14.38
C THR A 104 5.48 3.51 15.35
N ASP A 105 5.48 2.26 15.84
CA ASP A 105 6.61 1.62 16.50
C ASP A 105 7.69 1.25 15.46
N CYS A 106 8.68 2.13 15.34
CA CYS A 106 9.81 1.97 14.43
C CYS A 106 10.56 0.64 14.60
N ALA A 107 10.60 0.04 15.80
CA ALA A 107 11.29 -1.23 15.98
C ALA A 107 10.52 -2.37 15.31
N LYS A 108 9.18 -2.39 15.41
CA LYS A 108 8.35 -3.37 14.70
C LYS A 108 8.35 -3.14 13.20
N LEU A 109 8.32 -1.87 12.77
CA LEU A 109 8.43 -1.51 11.37
C LEU A 109 9.70 -2.08 10.74
N ARG A 110 10.86 -1.89 11.38
CA ARG A 110 12.13 -2.48 10.94
C ARG A 110 12.09 -4.00 10.89
N SER A 111 11.49 -4.65 11.89
CA SER A 111 11.36 -6.12 11.89
C SER A 111 10.51 -6.63 10.72
N LEU A 112 9.44 -5.94 10.35
CA LEU A 112 8.63 -6.28 9.18
C LEU A 112 9.43 -6.09 7.89
N HIS A 113 10.10 -4.94 7.73
CA HIS A 113 10.95 -4.65 6.57
C HIS A 113 12.04 -5.73 6.38
N GLN A 114 12.76 -6.08 7.45
CA GLN A 114 13.78 -7.12 7.43
C GLN A 114 13.22 -8.51 7.12
N ALA A 115 11.95 -8.78 7.49
CA ALA A 115 11.25 -10.01 7.17
C ALA A 115 10.70 -10.05 5.73
N GLY A 116 10.96 -9.01 4.92
CA GLY A 116 10.57 -8.94 3.51
C GLY A 116 9.20 -8.32 3.26
N TYR A 117 8.56 -7.73 4.27
CA TYR A 117 7.38 -6.89 4.05
C TYR A 117 7.82 -5.58 3.39
N GLU A 118 6.99 -5.07 2.50
CA GLU A 118 7.19 -3.76 1.91
C GLU A 118 6.68 -2.68 2.87
N ILE A 119 7.43 -1.59 3.01
CA ILE A 119 6.98 -0.39 3.73
C ILE A 119 6.74 0.70 2.68
N ALA A 120 5.49 1.11 2.55
CA ALA A 120 5.03 2.20 1.70
C ALA A 120 4.57 3.39 2.57
N ASP A 121 4.49 4.56 1.97
CA ASP A 121 4.15 5.80 2.66
C ASP A 121 2.62 5.98 2.77
N HIS A 122 2.14 6.30 3.96
CA HIS A 122 0.74 6.69 4.22
C HIS A 122 0.63 8.02 4.95
N THR A 123 1.49 8.96 4.60
CA THR A 123 1.62 10.32 5.14
C THR A 123 2.17 10.42 6.55
N LEU A 124 2.41 11.66 7.00
CA LEU A 124 3.06 11.94 8.26
C LEU A 124 2.04 11.76 9.39
N THR A 125 0.85 12.35 9.20
CA THR A 125 -0.17 12.51 10.24
C THR A 125 -1.53 11.93 9.87
N HIS A 126 -1.65 11.24 8.73
CA HIS A 126 -2.92 10.75 8.18
C HIS A 126 -3.89 11.90 7.80
N ALA A 127 -3.33 13.02 7.31
CA ALA A 127 -4.13 14.19 6.95
C ALA A 127 -4.94 14.00 5.65
N GLN A 128 -6.14 14.59 5.59
CA GLN A 128 -6.85 14.82 4.33
C GLN A 128 -6.11 15.88 3.51
N MET A 129 -5.61 15.51 2.33
CA MET A 129 -4.74 16.38 1.54
C MET A 129 -5.43 17.07 0.35
N ASN A 130 -6.66 16.71 0.01
CA ASN A 130 -7.37 17.35 -1.09
C ASN A 130 -7.61 18.84 -0.77
N GLY A 131 -7.12 19.72 -1.65
CA GLY A 131 -7.24 21.17 -1.49
C GLY A 131 -6.21 21.82 -0.55
N LEU A 132 -5.32 21.03 0.07
CA LEU A 132 -4.24 21.61 0.87
C LEU A 132 -3.23 22.37 0.01
N PRO A 133 -2.59 23.43 0.54
CA PRO A 133 -1.47 24.07 -0.11
C PRO A 133 -0.36 23.06 -0.40
N ARG A 134 0.29 23.19 -1.57
CA ARG A 134 1.38 22.29 -2.01
C ARG A 134 2.44 22.03 -0.94
N ALA A 135 2.84 23.07 -0.18
CA ALA A 135 3.84 22.93 0.88
C ALA A 135 3.41 21.94 1.98
N GLN A 136 2.12 21.92 2.33
CA GLN A 136 1.57 20.96 3.31
C GLN A 136 1.48 19.55 2.72
N VAL A 137 1.09 19.42 1.44
CA VAL A 137 1.14 18.12 0.74
C VAL A 137 2.56 17.56 0.71
N VAL A 138 3.56 18.38 0.37
CA VAL A 138 4.97 17.97 0.40
C VAL A 138 5.40 17.58 1.80
N GLN A 139 4.97 18.31 2.84
CA GLN A 139 5.28 17.98 4.22
C GLN A 139 4.68 16.63 4.64
N GLU A 140 3.43 16.37 4.29
CA GLU A 140 2.76 15.10 4.62
C GLU A 140 3.37 13.93 3.87
N VAL A 141 3.64 14.08 2.58
CA VAL A 141 4.15 12.99 1.72
C VAL A 141 5.66 12.81 1.86
N VAL A 142 6.45 13.83 1.48
CA VAL A 142 7.91 13.72 1.46
C VAL A 142 8.46 13.72 2.90
N GLY A 143 7.81 14.46 3.81
CA GLY A 143 8.18 14.44 5.22
C GLY A 143 7.95 13.08 5.88
N ALA A 144 6.89 12.35 5.54
CA ALA A 144 6.68 10.98 6.03
C ALA A 144 7.81 10.04 5.61
N ARG A 145 8.12 9.96 4.31
CA ARG A 145 9.27 9.20 3.81
C ARG A 145 10.57 9.56 4.53
N GLN A 146 10.84 10.86 4.72
CA GLN A 146 12.03 11.31 5.45
C GLN A 146 12.03 10.85 6.90
N ARG A 147 10.89 10.89 7.59
CA ARG A 147 10.78 10.50 9.01
C ARG A 147 10.82 8.98 9.20
N LEU A 148 10.12 8.22 8.39
CA LEU A 148 10.22 6.77 8.34
C LEU A 148 11.67 6.33 8.06
N SER A 149 12.38 7.06 7.21
CA SER A 149 13.78 6.74 6.93
C SER A 149 14.72 7.12 8.08
N SER A 150 14.74 8.39 8.48
CA SER A 150 15.70 8.91 9.46
C SER A 150 15.42 8.43 10.89
N ALA A 151 14.15 8.36 11.30
CA ALA A 151 13.79 7.99 12.66
C ALA A 151 13.54 6.48 12.81
N CYS A 152 12.94 5.83 11.81
CA CYS A 152 12.72 4.39 11.87
C CYS A 152 13.82 3.54 11.22
N GLY A 153 14.75 4.11 10.46
CA GLY A 153 15.87 3.38 9.88
C GLY A 153 15.49 2.52 8.67
N ILE A 154 14.38 2.82 8.01
CA ILE A 154 14.02 2.21 6.73
C ILE A 154 14.79 2.93 5.62
N PRO A 155 15.47 2.24 4.69
CA PRO A 155 16.12 2.91 3.57
C PRO A 155 15.10 3.75 2.78
N ALA A 156 15.38 5.04 2.56
CA ALA A 156 14.43 5.93 1.86
C ALA A 156 14.05 5.42 0.46
N ALA A 157 14.99 4.76 -0.23
CA ALA A 157 14.77 4.15 -1.54
C ALA A 157 13.85 2.91 -1.51
N ASP A 158 13.63 2.31 -0.33
CA ASP A 158 12.69 1.20 -0.16
C ASP A 158 11.26 1.68 0.07
N ILE A 159 11.05 2.94 0.47
CA ILE A 159 9.73 3.57 0.65
C ILE A 159 9.24 4.09 -0.70
N ALA A 160 9.02 3.17 -1.62
CA ALA A 160 8.78 3.45 -3.03
C ALA A 160 7.29 3.66 -3.36
N GLY A 161 6.39 3.11 -2.55
CA GLY A 161 4.94 3.21 -2.72
C GLY A 161 4.29 4.31 -1.90
N PHE A 162 3.10 4.73 -2.33
CA PHE A 162 2.25 5.66 -1.61
C PHE A 162 0.78 5.25 -1.68
N ARG A 163 0.04 5.53 -0.61
CA ARG A 163 -1.42 5.59 -0.61
C ARG A 163 -1.86 6.83 0.15
N GLN A 164 -2.80 7.58 -0.41
CA GLN A 164 -3.35 8.75 0.29
C GLN A 164 -4.38 8.32 1.36
N PRO A 165 -4.39 8.95 2.54
CA PRO A 165 -5.44 8.77 3.55
C PRO A 165 -6.84 8.92 2.98
N TYR A 166 -7.76 8.09 3.48
CA TYR A 166 -9.18 8.05 3.10
C TYR A 166 -9.44 7.75 1.61
N LEU A 167 -8.43 7.27 0.89
CA LEU A 167 -8.45 7.07 -0.56
C LEU A 167 -8.88 8.33 -1.33
N GLN A 168 -8.64 9.51 -0.74
CA GLN A 168 -8.78 10.77 -1.45
C GLN A 168 -7.68 10.88 -2.50
N ALA A 169 -7.96 11.46 -3.65
CA ALA A 169 -6.94 11.61 -4.69
C ALA A 169 -7.12 12.93 -5.45
N SER A 170 -6.01 13.62 -5.70
CA SER A 170 -6.02 14.83 -6.51
C SER A 170 -4.78 14.94 -7.40
N PRO A 171 -4.86 15.66 -8.53
CA PRO A 171 -3.71 15.90 -9.39
C PRO A 171 -2.53 16.54 -8.65
N ALA A 172 -2.81 17.42 -7.69
CA ALA A 172 -1.79 18.09 -6.89
C ALA A 172 -0.93 17.12 -6.07
N VAL A 173 -1.55 16.09 -5.47
CA VAL A 173 -0.82 15.07 -4.69
C VAL A 173 -0.03 14.17 -5.63
N ARG A 174 -0.64 13.65 -6.71
CA ARG A 174 0.07 12.81 -7.68
C ARG A 174 1.26 13.52 -8.34
N GLN A 175 1.15 14.82 -8.59
CA GLN A 175 2.28 15.61 -9.05
C GLN A 175 3.43 15.64 -8.03
N VAL A 176 3.13 15.81 -6.73
CA VAL A 176 4.16 15.72 -5.67
C VAL A 176 4.78 14.33 -5.62
N LEU A 177 4.00 13.26 -5.76
CA LEU A 177 4.52 11.88 -5.80
C LEU A 177 5.51 11.67 -6.95
N ALA A 178 5.13 12.12 -8.16
CA ALA A 178 5.96 12.01 -9.34
C ALA A 178 7.27 12.80 -9.20
N GLU A 179 7.20 14.05 -8.72
CA GLU A 179 8.39 14.89 -8.49
C GLU A 179 9.30 14.34 -7.39
N ALA A 180 8.73 13.68 -6.38
CA ALA A 180 9.47 13.02 -5.31
C ALA A 180 9.97 11.61 -5.69
N GLY A 181 9.71 11.14 -6.92
CA GLY A 181 10.19 9.86 -7.42
C GLY A 181 9.58 8.64 -6.74
N PHE A 182 8.31 8.69 -6.34
CA PHE A 182 7.57 7.49 -5.96
C PHE A 182 7.44 6.54 -7.18
N LEU A 183 7.58 5.24 -6.93
CA LEU A 183 7.43 4.20 -7.94
C LEU A 183 5.96 4.01 -8.31
N TYR A 184 5.06 4.09 -7.33
CA TYR A 184 3.64 3.87 -7.57
C TYR A 184 2.75 4.64 -6.60
N ASP A 185 1.55 4.96 -7.08
CA ASP A 185 0.39 5.36 -6.29
C ASP A 185 -0.60 4.17 -6.23
N ALA A 186 -1.23 3.96 -5.09
CA ALA A 186 -2.20 2.89 -4.85
C ALA A 186 -3.47 3.44 -4.20
N THR A 187 -4.03 4.48 -4.80
CA THR A 187 -5.10 5.30 -4.21
C THR A 187 -6.36 5.31 -5.09
N LEU A 188 -6.25 5.25 -6.42
CA LEU A 188 -7.41 5.43 -7.28
C LEU A 188 -8.36 4.23 -7.17
N LEU A 189 -9.62 4.53 -6.88
CA LEU A 189 -10.66 3.52 -6.73
C LEU A 189 -11.06 3.01 -8.12
N GLU A 190 -11.42 1.73 -8.17
CA GLU A 190 -11.86 1.05 -9.37
C GLU A 190 -13.09 0.21 -9.07
N GLU A 191 -14.26 0.65 -9.56
CA GLU A 191 -15.52 -0.09 -9.41
C GLU A 191 -15.43 -1.51 -9.98
N PRO A 192 -16.18 -2.50 -9.47
CA PRO A 192 -16.22 -3.85 -10.05
C PRO A 192 -17.09 -3.96 -11.31
N SER A 193 -17.87 -2.92 -11.63
CA SER A 193 -18.79 -2.90 -12.78
C SER A 193 -19.09 -1.45 -13.22
N GLY A 194 -20.06 -1.27 -14.14
CA GLY A 194 -20.48 0.07 -14.57
C GLY A 194 -19.39 0.83 -15.32
N ALA A 195 -18.96 1.95 -14.75
CA ALA A 195 -17.97 2.87 -15.33
C ALA A 195 -16.50 2.47 -15.05
N SER A 196 -16.27 1.25 -14.59
CA SER A 196 -14.95 0.64 -14.47
C SER A 196 -14.28 0.41 -15.83
N LEU A 197 -12.95 0.39 -15.84
CA LEU A 197 -12.12 -0.06 -16.95
C LEU A 197 -12.41 -1.49 -17.37
N THR A 198 -12.85 -2.29 -16.41
CA THR A 198 -13.03 -3.72 -16.58
C THR A 198 -14.33 -4.21 -15.96
N ARG A 199 -14.95 -5.24 -16.53
CA ARG A 199 -16.26 -5.71 -16.04
C ARG A 199 -16.13 -7.02 -15.29
N GLY A 200 -16.58 -7.00 -14.04
CA GLY A 200 -16.69 -8.18 -13.19
C GLY A 200 -15.34 -8.65 -12.63
N MET A 201 -15.42 -9.51 -11.60
CA MET A 201 -14.24 -9.95 -10.85
C MET A 201 -13.33 -10.91 -11.61
N ALA A 202 -13.81 -11.52 -12.70
CA ALA A 202 -13.01 -12.41 -13.54
C ALA A 202 -12.13 -11.66 -14.57
N ALA A 203 -12.27 -10.35 -14.73
CA ALA A 203 -11.56 -9.61 -15.77
C ALA A 203 -10.97 -8.29 -15.27
N ARG A 204 -10.53 -8.21 -14.02
CA ARG A 204 -10.13 -6.95 -13.36
C ARG A 204 -8.86 -6.32 -13.93
N VAL A 205 -8.76 -5.00 -13.80
CA VAL A 205 -7.62 -4.23 -14.29
C VAL A 205 -6.34 -4.56 -13.53
N TRP A 206 -5.23 -4.74 -14.26
CA TRP A 206 -3.89 -4.89 -13.71
C TRP A 206 -3.31 -3.52 -13.34
N PRO A 207 -2.27 -3.45 -12.48
CA PRO A 207 -1.47 -2.23 -12.38
C PRO A 207 -1.02 -1.73 -13.75
N TYR A 208 -0.97 -0.42 -13.92
CA TYR A 208 -0.59 0.20 -15.18
C TYR A 208 0.28 1.41 -14.93
N THR A 209 0.94 1.90 -15.97
CA THR A 209 1.82 3.05 -15.86
C THR A 209 1.06 4.34 -16.17
N LEU A 210 1.37 5.41 -15.44
CA LEU A 210 0.74 6.73 -15.58
C LEU A 210 1.31 7.56 -16.73
N GLN A 211 2.18 6.98 -17.56
CA GLN A 211 2.83 7.64 -18.68
C GLN A 211 1.88 8.08 -19.80
N ASP A 212 0.73 7.41 -19.93
CA ASP A 212 -0.24 7.57 -21.02
C ASP A 212 -1.57 8.18 -20.50
N GLY A 213 -1.64 8.48 -19.21
CA GLY A 213 -2.79 9.09 -18.53
C GLY A 213 -3.44 8.17 -17.52
N ILE A 214 -4.50 8.67 -16.90
CA ILE A 214 -5.32 7.94 -15.93
C ILE A 214 -6.63 7.55 -16.65
N PRO A 215 -6.80 6.27 -17.00
CA PRO A 215 -8.04 5.81 -17.63
C PRO A 215 -9.15 5.54 -16.61
N GLN A 216 -8.84 5.37 -15.30
CA GLN A 216 -9.84 5.14 -14.24
C GLN A 216 -10.83 6.30 -14.14
N ASN A 217 -12.10 5.98 -13.87
CA ASN A 217 -13.15 6.98 -13.78
C ASN A 217 -13.17 7.69 -12.42
N CYS A 218 -12.28 8.66 -12.23
CA CYS A 218 -12.19 9.41 -10.97
C CYS A 218 -13.46 10.25 -10.69
N ALA A 219 -14.16 10.70 -11.74
CA ALA A 219 -15.39 11.49 -11.60
C ALA A 219 -16.51 10.74 -10.88
N TRP A 220 -16.47 9.40 -10.87
CA TRP A 220 -17.42 8.57 -10.12
C TRP A 220 -17.32 8.78 -8.60
N TYR A 221 -16.15 9.16 -8.12
CA TYR A 221 -15.85 9.33 -6.69
C TYR A 221 -15.65 10.79 -6.29
N GLU A 222 -16.12 11.73 -7.10
CA GLU A 222 -16.08 13.15 -6.72
C GLU A 222 -16.92 13.41 -5.45
N PRO A 223 -16.48 14.32 -4.57
CA PRO A 223 -15.26 15.13 -4.64
C PRO A 223 -14.01 14.44 -4.04
N ALA A 224 -14.11 13.19 -3.60
CA ALA A 224 -13.01 12.48 -2.96
C ALA A 224 -11.86 12.18 -3.93
N GLN A 225 -12.16 11.84 -5.19
CA GLN A 225 -11.16 11.67 -6.24
C GLN A 225 -11.41 12.62 -7.40
N SER A 226 -10.32 13.14 -7.95
CA SER A 226 -10.31 13.97 -9.16
C SER A 226 -9.10 13.59 -10.01
N CYS A 227 -9.27 13.61 -11.33
CA CYS A 227 -8.21 13.35 -12.30
C CYS A 227 -8.30 14.32 -13.47
N ASP A 228 -7.16 14.85 -13.88
CA ASP A 228 -7.05 15.75 -15.03
C ASP A 228 -6.62 14.93 -16.27
N PRO A 229 -7.35 15.02 -17.41
CA PRO A 229 -7.01 14.32 -18.64
C PRO A 229 -5.59 14.60 -19.16
N ALA A 230 -4.93 15.67 -18.74
CA ALA A 230 -3.56 16.03 -19.10
C ALA A 230 -2.47 15.38 -18.23
N GLU A 231 -2.82 14.71 -17.12
CA GLU A 231 -1.84 14.10 -16.21
C GLU A 231 -1.02 13.02 -16.90
N ARG A 232 0.31 13.17 -16.95
CA ARG A 232 1.23 12.16 -17.49
C ARG A 232 2.45 12.07 -16.58
N TYR A 233 2.69 10.89 -16.01
CA TYR A 233 3.81 10.65 -15.09
C TYR A 233 4.63 9.42 -15.54
N PRO A 234 5.53 9.58 -16.53
CA PRO A 234 6.37 8.48 -17.00
C PRO A 234 7.20 7.86 -15.88
N GLY A 235 7.16 6.52 -15.76
CA GLY A 235 7.91 5.77 -14.75
C GLY A 235 7.17 5.55 -13.43
N MET A 236 6.05 6.24 -13.19
CA MET A 236 5.17 5.98 -12.05
C MET A 236 4.04 5.01 -12.44
N PHE A 237 3.72 4.07 -11.56
CA PHE A 237 2.60 3.15 -11.71
C PHE A 237 1.38 3.60 -10.91
N GLU A 238 0.20 3.24 -11.40
CA GLU A 238 -1.02 3.19 -10.62
C GLU A 238 -1.31 1.71 -10.29
N VAL A 239 -1.63 1.46 -9.02
CA VAL A 239 -2.06 0.16 -8.50
C VAL A 239 -3.52 0.30 -8.05
N PRO A 240 -4.49 -0.08 -8.91
CA PRO A 240 -5.90 0.24 -8.69
C PRO A 240 -6.45 -0.37 -7.39
N VAL A 241 -7.19 0.44 -6.63
CA VAL A 241 -7.92 -0.01 -5.43
C VAL A 241 -9.28 -0.57 -5.86
N TRP A 242 -9.37 -1.89 -5.96
CA TRP A 242 -10.59 -2.53 -6.43
C TRP A 242 -11.72 -2.45 -5.41
N GLY A 243 -12.88 -1.99 -5.85
CA GLY A 243 -14.14 -2.48 -5.29
C GLY A 243 -14.32 -3.95 -5.66
N VAL A 244 -14.74 -4.77 -4.71
CA VAL A 244 -15.09 -6.17 -4.90
C VAL A 244 -16.60 -6.35 -4.77
N ASN A 245 -17.21 -7.15 -5.64
CA ASN A 245 -18.65 -7.45 -5.60
C ASN A 245 -18.98 -8.95 -5.65
N ALA A 246 -17.98 -9.82 -5.41
CA ALA A 246 -18.15 -11.28 -5.56
C ALA A 246 -19.10 -11.88 -4.51
N ALA A 247 -19.22 -11.25 -3.35
CA ALA A 247 -20.16 -11.62 -2.29
C ALA A 247 -20.52 -10.38 -1.46
N GLY A 248 -21.12 -9.37 -2.09
CA GLY A 248 -21.37 -8.03 -1.52
C GLY A 248 -20.34 -7.00 -1.99
N LEU A 249 -20.68 -5.70 -1.92
CA LEU A 249 -19.85 -4.59 -2.40
C LEU A 249 -18.97 -4.05 -1.27
N PHE A 250 -17.65 -4.16 -1.43
CA PHE A 250 -16.67 -3.71 -0.45
C PHE A 250 -15.46 -3.11 -1.16
N SER A 251 -14.84 -2.09 -0.59
CA SER A 251 -13.56 -1.53 -1.08
C SER A 251 -12.38 -1.90 -0.19
N MET A 252 -12.60 -2.04 1.12
CA MET A 252 -11.61 -2.46 2.12
C MET A 252 -12.35 -3.15 3.28
N ASP A 253 -11.63 -3.81 4.19
CA ASP A 253 -12.19 -4.37 5.43
C ASP A 253 -13.43 -5.25 5.20
N TYR A 254 -13.20 -6.31 4.43
CA TYR A 254 -14.25 -7.11 3.79
C TYR A 254 -15.23 -7.80 4.74
N GLY A 255 -16.48 -7.88 4.31
CA GLY A 255 -17.53 -8.64 4.98
C GLY A 255 -18.39 -7.80 5.92
N ASP A 256 -19.54 -8.35 6.26
CA ASP A 256 -20.57 -7.75 7.08
C ASP A 256 -21.35 -8.86 7.84
N SER A 257 -22.52 -8.53 8.38
CA SER A 257 -23.37 -9.50 9.09
C SER A 257 -24.00 -10.57 8.18
N GLN A 258 -24.02 -10.34 6.86
CA GLN A 258 -24.58 -11.24 5.86
C GLN A 258 -23.51 -12.04 5.11
N HIS A 259 -22.30 -11.49 4.97
CA HIS A 259 -21.19 -12.04 4.21
C HIS A 259 -19.93 -12.06 5.09
N ASP A 260 -19.50 -13.24 5.54
CA ASP A 260 -18.26 -13.32 6.31
C ASP A 260 -17.03 -12.99 5.43
N ALA A 261 -16.01 -12.40 6.07
CA ALA A 261 -14.77 -11.98 5.43
C ALA A 261 -14.11 -13.07 4.57
N TYR A 262 -14.10 -14.32 5.03
CA TYR A 262 -13.47 -15.41 4.27
C TYR A 262 -14.25 -15.70 2.98
N SER A 263 -15.58 -15.70 3.03
CA SER A 263 -16.41 -15.93 1.85
C SER A 263 -16.22 -14.84 0.79
N VAL A 264 -16.14 -13.55 1.21
CA VAL A 264 -15.86 -12.42 0.29
C VAL A 264 -14.49 -12.56 -0.37
N LEU A 265 -13.45 -12.78 0.44
CA LEU A 265 -12.06 -12.91 -0.05
C LEU A 265 -11.90 -14.13 -0.98
N ARG A 266 -12.49 -15.27 -0.60
CA ARG A 266 -12.45 -16.48 -1.41
C ARG A 266 -13.16 -16.28 -2.75
N ALA A 267 -14.37 -15.72 -2.76
CA ALA A 267 -15.13 -15.52 -4.00
C ALA A 267 -14.41 -14.56 -4.95
N THR A 268 -13.83 -13.47 -4.40
CA THR A 268 -12.98 -12.52 -5.13
C THR A 268 -11.78 -13.22 -5.76
N PHE A 269 -11.06 -14.02 -4.97
CA PHE A 269 -9.92 -14.77 -5.44
C PHE A 269 -10.29 -15.83 -6.49
N ASP A 270 -11.32 -16.62 -6.26
CA ASP A 270 -11.75 -17.67 -7.19
C ASP A 270 -12.16 -17.08 -8.56
N ALA A 271 -12.81 -15.90 -8.56
CA ALA A 271 -13.17 -15.20 -9.78
C ALA A 271 -11.93 -14.73 -10.56
N ALA A 272 -10.99 -14.04 -9.91
CA ALA A 272 -9.76 -13.59 -10.58
C ALA A 272 -8.86 -14.77 -11.00
N TYR A 273 -8.77 -15.81 -10.17
CA TYR A 273 -8.04 -17.04 -10.45
C TYR A 273 -8.64 -17.82 -11.62
N GLY A 274 -9.96 -17.87 -11.76
CA GLY A 274 -10.64 -18.47 -12.90
C GLY A 274 -10.68 -17.58 -14.15
N GLY A 275 -10.30 -16.31 -14.00
CA GLY A 275 -10.41 -15.28 -15.01
C GLY A 275 -9.07 -14.85 -15.61
N ASN A 276 -8.88 -13.54 -15.76
CA ASN A 276 -7.68 -12.92 -16.33
C ASN A 276 -6.47 -12.89 -15.37
N ARG A 277 -6.58 -13.52 -14.19
CA ARG A 277 -5.50 -13.69 -13.21
C ARG A 277 -4.89 -12.39 -12.70
N ALA A 278 -5.64 -11.29 -12.77
CA ALA A 278 -5.21 -10.03 -12.21
C ALA A 278 -4.85 -10.18 -10.72
N PRO A 279 -3.81 -9.48 -10.23
CA PRO A 279 -3.35 -9.59 -8.85
C PRO A 279 -4.48 -9.21 -7.91
N VAL A 280 -4.87 -10.11 -7.01
CA VAL A 280 -6.00 -9.88 -6.09
C VAL A 280 -5.52 -9.08 -4.90
N PRO A 281 -5.93 -7.81 -4.75
CA PRO A 281 -5.56 -7.04 -3.58
C PRO A 281 -6.47 -7.37 -2.39
N VAL A 282 -5.90 -7.30 -1.18
CA VAL A 282 -6.61 -7.46 0.09
C VAL A 282 -6.26 -6.27 0.96
N PHE A 283 -7.12 -5.25 1.00
CA PHE A 283 -6.93 -4.01 1.73
C PHE A 283 -7.58 -4.09 3.12
N ILE A 284 -6.81 -3.86 4.17
CA ILE A 284 -7.25 -4.10 5.55
C ILE A 284 -6.67 -3.10 6.56
N HIS A 285 -7.38 -2.88 7.67
CA HIS A 285 -6.87 -2.16 8.84
C HIS A 285 -6.76 -3.07 10.07
N THR A 286 -5.99 -2.63 11.06
CA THR A 286 -5.74 -3.41 12.29
C THR A 286 -7.01 -3.78 13.05
N PRO A 287 -7.99 -2.87 13.29
CA PRO A 287 -9.20 -3.22 14.03
C PRO A 287 -10.00 -4.33 13.36
N TRP A 288 -10.18 -4.24 12.04
CA TRP A 288 -10.84 -5.28 11.26
C TRP A 288 -10.06 -6.59 11.30
N LEU A 289 -8.73 -6.53 11.15
CA LEU A 289 -7.88 -7.71 11.13
C LEU A 289 -7.88 -8.44 12.49
N GLN A 290 -7.96 -7.71 13.61
CA GLN A 290 -8.11 -8.33 14.92
C GLN A 290 -9.39 -9.18 14.98
N ALA A 291 -10.51 -8.64 14.52
CA ALA A 291 -11.80 -9.33 14.49
C ALA A 291 -11.81 -10.50 13.50
N ASN A 292 -11.11 -10.37 12.37
CA ASN A 292 -11.20 -11.30 11.22
C ASN A 292 -9.93 -12.13 10.97
N SER A 293 -8.97 -12.14 11.91
CA SER A 293 -7.67 -12.82 11.75
C SER A 293 -7.78 -14.30 11.36
N LYS A 294 -8.76 -15.02 11.90
CA LYS A 294 -9.03 -16.43 11.55
C LYS A 294 -9.56 -16.57 10.12
N ALA A 295 -10.43 -15.67 9.69
CA ALA A 295 -10.95 -15.65 8.33
C ALA A 295 -9.82 -15.38 7.32
N MET A 296 -8.93 -14.43 7.65
CA MET A 296 -7.77 -14.11 6.83
C MET A 296 -6.76 -15.27 6.77
N GLN A 297 -6.48 -15.94 7.89
CA GLN A 297 -5.63 -17.15 7.90
C GLN A 297 -6.21 -18.24 7.01
N ARG A 298 -7.51 -18.52 7.14
CA ARG A 298 -8.22 -19.50 6.32
C ARG A 298 -8.18 -19.15 4.83
N PHE A 299 -8.30 -17.86 4.49
CA PHE A 299 -8.17 -17.39 3.13
C PHE A 299 -6.75 -17.61 2.59
N ALA A 300 -5.72 -17.23 3.34
CA ALA A 300 -4.33 -17.44 2.95
C ALA A 300 -4.01 -18.92 2.72
N ASP A 301 -4.45 -19.81 3.62
CA ASP A 301 -4.29 -21.26 3.46
C ASP A 301 -5.03 -21.80 2.23
N TYR A 302 -6.25 -21.33 2.00
CA TYR A 302 -7.01 -21.70 0.80
C TYR A 302 -6.33 -21.26 -0.49
N ALA A 303 -5.92 -20.00 -0.58
CA ALA A 303 -5.26 -19.46 -1.76
C ALA A 303 -3.94 -20.18 -2.04
N LEU A 304 -3.08 -20.36 -1.02
CA LEU A 304 -1.80 -21.08 -1.14
C LEU A 304 -1.95 -22.58 -1.44
N SER A 305 -3.13 -23.17 -1.17
CA SER A 305 -3.41 -24.56 -1.58
C SER A 305 -3.54 -24.71 -3.10
N LYS A 306 -3.82 -23.62 -3.84
CA LYS A 306 -3.94 -23.66 -5.29
C LYS A 306 -2.56 -23.66 -5.97
N PRO A 307 -2.44 -24.23 -7.19
CA PRO A 307 -1.24 -24.10 -7.99
C PRO A 307 -0.87 -22.64 -8.27
N ASP A 308 0.44 -22.36 -8.29
CA ASP A 308 1.02 -21.10 -8.77
C ASP A 308 0.58 -19.82 -8.06
N VAL A 309 0.13 -19.91 -6.80
CA VAL A 309 -0.26 -18.74 -5.99
C VAL A 309 0.89 -18.23 -5.15
N TYR A 310 1.06 -16.91 -5.16
CA TYR A 310 2.06 -16.20 -4.35
C TYR A 310 1.41 -15.03 -3.62
N PHE A 311 1.78 -14.85 -2.36
CA PHE A 311 1.50 -13.65 -1.59
C PHE A 311 2.71 -12.74 -1.68
N VAL A 312 2.59 -11.68 -2.48
CA VAL A 312 3.70 -10.79 -2.84
C VAL A 312 3.41 -9.35 -2.44
N THR A 313 4.48 -8.58 -2.26
CA THR A 313 4.38 -7.13 -2.14
C THR A 313 4.07 -6.49 -3.49
N ILE A 314 3.62 -5.23 -3.47
CA ILE A 314 3.43 -4.45 -4.70
C ILE A 314 4.77 -4.29 -5.42
N ARG A 315 5.87 -4.03 -4.73
CA ARG A 315 7.22 -3.96 -5.34
C ARG A 315 7.62 -5.22 -6.09
N GLN A 316 7.37 -6.41 -5.53
CA GLN A 316 7.65 -7.68 -6.20
C GLN A 316 6.76 -7.86 -7.43
N LEU A 317 5.47 -7.55 -7.31
CA LEU A 317 4.52 -7.59 -8.41
C LEU A 317 4.96 -6.67 -9.56
N LEU A 318 5.25 -5.40 -9.28
CA LEU A 318 5.67 -4.42 -10.30
C LEU A 318 7.02 -4.77 -10.92
N ALA A 319 7.95 -5.35 -10.16
CA ALA A 319 9.21 -5.83 -10.70
C ALA A 319 9.00 -7.01 -11.68
N TRP A 320 8.10 -7.94 -11.33
CA TRP A 320 7.71 -9.02 -12.24
C TRP A 320 6.97 -8.49 -13.48
N MET A 321 6.08 -7.50 -13.34
CA MET A 321 5.35 -6.93 -14.48
C MET A 321 6.27 -6.24 -15.49
N GLN A 322 7.40 -5.71 -15.05
CA GLN A 322 8.43 -5.13 -15.94
C GLN A 322 9.21 -6.20 -16.70
N HIS A 323 9.32 -7.42 -16.16
CA HIS A 323 10.03 -8.55 -16.77
C HIS A 323 9.25 -9.87 -16.57
N PRO A 324 8.07 -10.03 -17.21
CA PRO A 324 7.18 -11.12 -16.89
C PRO A 324 7.75 -12.46 -17.38
N VAL A 325 7.69 -13.47 -16.50
CA VAL A 325 7.99 -14.86 -16.82
C VAL A 325 6.76 -15.74 -16.54
N PRO A 326 6.56 -16.84 -17.29
CA PRO A 326 5.49 -17.81 -17.02
C PRO A 326 5.51 -18.33 -15.59
N SER A 327 4.35 -18.73 -15.05
CA SER A 327 4.27 -19.29 -13.69
C SER A 327 5.19 -20.51 -13.50
N SER A 328 5.33 -21.34 -14.53
CA SER A 328 6.23 -22.50 -14.54
C SER A 328 7.71 -22.17 -14.40
N GLN A 329 8.10 -20.91 -14.63
CA GLN A 329 9.48 -20.41 -14.50
C GLN A 329 9.67 -19.54 -13.25
N LEU A 330 8.61 -19.29 -12.48
CA LEU A 330 8.70 -18.50 -11.26
C LEU A 330 9.45 -19.26 -10.17
N THR A 331 10.53 -18.65 -9.72
CA THR A 331 11.33 -19.09 -8.57
C THR A 331 11.23 -18.05 -7.46
N PRO A 332 11.48 -18.42 -6.20
CA PRO A 332 11.59 -17.44 -5.12
C PRO A 332 12.60 -16.32 -5.45
N ALA A 333 13.74 -16.67 -6.06
CA ALA A 333 14.76 -15.71 -6.46
C ALA A 333 14.28 -14.74 -7.54
N SER A 334 13.59 -15.23 -8.58
CA SER A 334 13.08 -14.36 -9.66
C SER A 334 11.97 -13.41 -9.22
N LEU A 335 11.30 -13.70 -8.10
CA LEU A 335 10.33 -12.79 -7.47
C LEU A 335 10.95 -11.89 -6.40
N GLY A 336 12.22 -12.06 -6.04
CA GLY A 336 12.85 -11.33 -4.94
C GLY A 336 12.37 -11.78 -3.55
N CYS A 337 11.92 -13.02 -3.41
CA CYS A 337 11.46 -13.53 -2.13
C CYS A 337 12.60 -13.59 -1.10
N GLY A 338 12.35 -13.04 0.09
CA GLY A 338 13.35 -12.92 1.15
C GLY A 338 14.21 -11.64 1.08
N ASN A 339 14.07 -10.83 0.02
CA ASN A 339 14.69 -9.51 -0.01
C ASN A 339 14.00 -8.59 1.01
N ALA A 340 14.80 -7.85 1.78
CA ALA A 340 14.28 -6.86 2.71
C ALA A 340 13.43 -5.81 1.98
N GLY A 341 12.41 -5.29 2.66
CA GLY A 341 11.49 -4.30 2.09
C GLY A 341 10.62 -4.85 0.96
N GLY A 342 10.56 -6.17 0.79
CA GLY A 342 9.82 -6.82 -0.29
C GLY A 342 10.29 -6.34 -1.67
N ALA A 343 11.60 -6.13 -1.82
CA ALA A 343 12.14 -5.73 -3.12
C ALA A 343 12.03 -6.88 -4.14
N GLY A 344 11.82 -6.52 -5.41
CA GLY A 344 11.93 -7.47 -6.52
C GLY A 344 13.33 -8.08 -6.64
N PRO A 345 13.58 -8.95 -7.64
CA PRO A 345 14.90 -9.55 -7.84
C PRO A 345 15.97 -8.46 -7.99
N ALA A 346 17.13 -8.69 -7.35
CA ALA A 346 18.26 -7.80 -7.53
C ALA A 346 18.60 -7.72 -9.03
N PRO A 347 18.94 -6.54 -9.57
CA PRO A 347 19.37 -6.44 -10.95
C PRO A 347 20.56 -7.37 -11.13
N VAL A 348 20.46 -8.30 -12.07
CA VAL A 348 21.59 -9.17 -12.41
C VAL A 348 22.70 -8.24 -12.85
N SER A 349 23.72 -8.09 -12.00
CA SER A 349 24.94 -7.40 -12.39
C SER A 349 25.54 -8.27 -13.47
N THR A 350 25.23 -7.96 -14.74
CA THR A 350 25.99 -8.46 -15.87
C THR A 350 27.37 -7.88 -15.67
N ARG A 351 28.24 -8.61 -14.94
CA ARG A 351 29.66 -8.50 -15.19
C ARG A 351 29.78 -8.78 -16.67
N SER A 352 29.93 -7.72 -17.44
CA SER A 352 30.49 -7.82 -18.76
C SER A 352 31.84 -8.48 -18.55
N THR A 353 31.88 -9.80 -18.65
CA THR A 353 33.08 -10.49 -19.06
C THR A 353 33.32 -9.97 -20.46
N SER A 354 33.99 -8.83 -20.54
CA SER A 354 34.80 -8.47 -21.68
C SER A 354 35.59 -9.73 -21.99
N LEU A 355 35.19 -10.44 -23.03
CA LEU A 355 36.01 -11.44 -23.69
C LEU A 355 37.30 -10.69 -24.05
N GLY A 356 38.30 -10.78 -23.18
CA GLY A 356 39.65 -10.42 -23.54
C GLY A 356 40.01 -11.21 -24.81
N PRO A 357 40.76 -10.62 -25.75
CA PRO A 357 41.16 -11.33 -26.95
C PRO A 357 41.86 -12.64 -26.57
N SER A 358 41.51 -13.72 -27.29
CA SER A 358 42.04 -15.06 -27.08
C SER A 358 43.57 -15.06 -26.92
N PRO A 359 44.13 -15.84 -25.98
CA PRO A 359 45.57 -15.97 -25.85
C PRO A 359 46.13 -16.75 -27.03
N THR A 360 47.02 -16.11 -27.79
CA THR A 360 47.91 -16.76 -28.77
C THR A 360 48.83 -17.76 -28.06
N PRO A 361 49.24 -18.88 -28.71
CA PRO A 361 50.06 -19.90 -28.07
C PRO A 361 51.47 -19.38 -27.71
N ALA A 362 51.93 -19.75 -26.52
CA ALA A 362 53.20 -19.33 -25.94
C ALA A 362 54.43 -19.97 -26.65
N ALA A 363 55.47 -19.15 -26.84
CA ALA A 363 56.84 -19.57 -27.13
C ALA A 363 57.61 -19.85 -25.80
N PRO A 364 58.71 -20.63 -25.82
CA PRO A 364 59.31 -21.21 -24.61
C PRO A 364 60.12 -20.18 -23.79
N PRO A 365 60.45 -20.47 -22.51
CA PRO A 365 60.87 -19.46 -21.55
C PRO A 365 62.35 -19.11 -21.72
N SER A 366 62.67 -17.82 -21.62
CA SER A 366 64.04 -17.34 -21.41
C SER A 366 64.09 -16.46 -20.17
N ALA A 367 65.14 -16.72 -19.39
CA ALA A 367 65.58 -16.19 -18.11
C ALA A 367 65.09 -14.78 -17.71
N SER A 368 64.67 -14.69 -16.44
CA SER A 368 64.42 -13.47 -15.68
C SER A 368 65.63 -12.52 -15.65
N PRO A 369 65.38 -11.21 -15.66
CA PRO A 369 66.14 -10.27 -14.84
C PRO A 369 65.24 -9.64 -13.76
N THR A 370 65.83 -9.50 -12.59
CA THR A 370 65.36 -8.78 -11.41
C THR A 370 64.93 -7.34 -11.73
N LEU A 371 63.72 -6.96 -11.31
CA LEU A 371 63.23 -5.58 -11.34
C LEU A 371 63.92 -4.72 -10.25
N PRO A 372 64.32 -3.47 -10.54
CA PRO A 372 64.79 -2.53 -9.53
C PRO A 372 63.61 -2.01 -8.66
N PRO A 373 63.88 -1.52 -7.43
CA PRO A 373 62.84 -1.03 -6.54
C PRO A 373 62.19 0.26 -7.08
N PRO A 374 60.91 0.53 -6.73
CA PRO A 374 60.21 1.72 -7.19
C PRO A 374 60.79 3.02 -6.60
N PRO A 375 60.70 4.16 -7.32
CA PRO A 375 61.13 5.45 -6.82
C PRO A 375 60.25 5.93 -5.64
N PRO A 376 60.76 6.78 -4.74
CA PRO A 376 60.00 7.30 -3.61
C PRO A 376 58.88 8.25 -4.09
N LEU A 377 57.73 8.16 -3.41
CA LEU A 377 56.55 8.99 -3.61
C LEU A 377 56.88 10.48 -3.39
N PRO A 378 56.27 11.42 -4.13
CA PRO A 378 56.41 12.84 -3.88
C PRO A 378 55.67 13.24 -2.58
N SER A 379 56.40 13.93 -1.70
CA SER A 379 55.87 14.55 -0.49
C SER A 379 54.85 15.62 -0.85
N LEU A 380 53.57 15.40 -0.55
CA LEU A 380 52.55 16.46 -0.56
C LEU A 380 52.75 17.34 0.68
N SER A 381 53.32 18.51 0.48
CA SER A 381 53.34 19.60 1.46
C SER A 381 51.92 20.16 1.64
N LEU A 382 51.32 19.86 2.80
CA LEU A 382 50.11 20.52 3.28
C LEU A 382 50.41 22.01 3.54
N SER A 383 49.94 22.89 2.66
CA SER A 383 49.78 24.31 2.96
C SER A 383 48.47 24.49 3.73
N LEU A 384 48.56 24.64 5.05
CA LEU A 384 47.45 25.10 5.89
C LEU A 384 47.19 26.58 5.58
N SER A 385 46.03 26.89 5.02
CA SER A 385 45.48 28.25 5.08
C SER A 385 44.93 28.52 6.50
N PRO A 386 45.17 29.69 7.10
CA PRO A 386 44.66 30.00 8.43
C PRO A 386 43.13 30.25 8.42
N PRO A 387 42.41 29.95 9.52
CA PRO A 387 40.99 30.22 9.63
C PRO A 387 40.70 31.74 9.70
N PRO A 388 39.54 32.21 9.21
CA PRO A 388 39.13 33.60 9.39
C PRO A 388 38.90 33.94 10.88
N ALA A 389 39.31 35.14 11.27
CA ALA A 389 39.29 35.66 12.63
C ALA A 389 37.86 35.78 13.22
N PRO A 390 37.70 35.65 14.55
CA PRO A 390 36.41 35.80 15.21
C PRO A 390 35.97 37.27 15.21
N VAL A 391 34.70 37.49 14.84
CA VAL A 391 34.03 38.79 14.98
C VAL A 391 33.76 39.04 16.46
N ILE A 392 34.43 40.04 17.02
CA ILE A 392 34.19 40.57 18.36
C ILE A 392 33.00 41.53 18.28
N LEU A 393 31.93 41.23 19.02
CA LEU A 393 30.88 42.20 19.36
C LEU A 393 31.05 42.59 20.84
N PRO A 394 30.92 43.88 21.20
CA PRO A 394 31.25 44.36 22.54
C PRO A 394 30.17 43.99 23.56
N GLU A 395 30.65 43.57 24.72
CA GLU A 395 29.91 43.37 25.95
C GLU A 395 29.58 44.75 26.55
N SER A 396 28.30 45.04 26.78
CA SER A 396 27.86 46.17 27.60
C SER A 396 26.86 45.66 28.63
N ALA A 397 27.34 45.53 29.87
CA ALA A 397 26.51 45.33 31.04
C ALA A 397 25.87 46.67 31.46
N ALA A 398 24.54 46.71 31.55
CA ALA A 398 23.83 47.56 32.51
C ALA A 398 22.44 46.97 32.75
N ALA A 399 22.17 46.63 34.01
CA ALA A 399 20.92 46.09 34.52
C ALA A 399 19.81 47.16 34.54
N VAL A 400 18.60 46.82 34.05
CA VAL A 400 17.34 47.45 34.48
C VAL A 400 16.18 46.45 34.34
N GLY A 401 15.54 46.12 35.47
CA GLY A 401 14.09 45.95 35.64
C GLY A 401 13.34 44.85 34.87
N ALA A 402 12.88 43.82 35.61
CA ALA A 402 11.81 42.94 35.18
C ALA A 402 10.52 43.74 34.88
N ALA A 403 9.97 43.58 33.67
CA ALA A 403 8.63 44.03 33.30
C ALA A 403 7.65 42.83 33.36
N PRO A 404 6.38 43.03 33.76
CA PRO A 404 5.43 41.95 33.99
C PRO A 404 4.91 41.35 32.67
N ALA A 405 4.49 40.09 32.76
CA ALA A 405 3.92 39.31 31.65
C ALA A 405 2.72 40.02 30.99
N PRO A 406 2.52 39.86 29.65
CA PRO A 406 1.36 40.40 28.98
C PRO A 406 0.08 39.70 29.43
N VAL A 407 -0.94 40.50 29.73
CA VAL A 407 -2.30 40.07 30.10
C VAL A 407 -2.94 39.35 28.91
N PRO A 408 -3.63 38.21 29.11
CA PRO A 408 -4.34 37.52 28.04
C PRO A 408 -5.47 38.38 27.46
N ALA A 409 -5.60 38.39 26.14
CA ALA A 409 -6.68 39.08 25.44
C ALA A 409 -8.06 38.50 25.83
N PRO A 410 -9.12 39.33 25.91
CA PRO A 410 -10.46 38.85 26.25
C PRO A 410 -11.03 37.97 25.13
N ALA A 411 -11.78 36.94 25.53
CA ALA A 411 -12.46 36.02 24.63
C ALA A 411 -13.46 36.76 23.70
N PRO A 412 -13.60 36.34 22.43
CA PRO A 412 -14.59 36.92 21.52
C PRO A 412 -16.02 36.63 22.01
N ALA A 413 -16.91 37.61 21.80
CA ALA A 413 -18.32 37.53 22.15
C ALA A 413 -19.05 36.41 21.38
N PRO A 414 -20.08 35.77 21.96
CA PRO A 414 -20.83 34.72 21.30
C PRO A 414 -21.59 35.24 20.07
N ILE A 415 -21.48 34.50 18.97
CA ILE A 415 -22.21 34.76 17.72
C ILE A 415 -23.70 34.42 17.95
N PRO A 416 -24.66 35.27 17.54
CA PRO A 416 -26.08 34.96 17.65
C PRO A 416 -26.47 33.75 16.78
N ALA A 417 -27.31 32.87 17.31
CA ALA A 417 -27.84 31.72 16.58
C ALA A 417 -28.64 32.16 15.33
N PRO A 418 -28.54 31.44 14.20
CA PRO A 418 -29.34 31.73 13.03
C PRO A 418 -30.82 31.44 13.29
N ALA A 419 -31.69 32.27 12.70
CA ALA A 419 -33.15 32.11 12.77
C ALA A 419 -33.60 30.77 12.14
N PRO A 420 -34.68 30.15 12.64
CA PRO A 420 -35.17 28.88 12.10
C PRO A 420 -35.70 29.06 10.66
N ALA A 421 -35.29 28.17 9.76
CA ALA A 421 -35.79 28.11 8.40
C ALA A 421 -37.28 27.66 8.39
N PRO A 422 -38.11 28.15 7.45
CA PRO A 422 -39.49 27.72 7.33
C PRO A 422 -39.59 26.26 6.85
N ALA A 423 -40.55 25.53 7.41
CA ALA A 423 -40.80 24.13 7.11
C ALA A 423 -41.19 23.91 5.62
N PRO A 424 -40.67 22.87 4.94
CA PRO A 424 -41.08 22.56 3.59
C PRO A 424 -42.45 21.87 3.57
N SER A 425 -43.30 22.34 2.65
CA SER A 425 -44.60 21.76 2.32
C SER A 425 -44.43 20.41 1.62
N LEU A 426 -45.16 19.40 2.08
CA LEU A 426 -45.20 18.06 1.49
C LEU A 426 -46.02 18.05 0.18
N ALA A 427 -45.38 17.67 -0.91
CA ALA A 427 -46.05 17.16 -2.11
C ALA A 427 -45.35 15.86 -2.59
N PRO A 428 -46.09 14.85 -3.08
CA PRO A 428 -45.54 13.51 -3.27
C PRO A 428 -45.07 13.30 -4.71
N SER A 429 -43.87 12.76 -4.92
CA SER A 429 -43.65 11.80 -6.01
C SER A 429 -42.25 11.18 -6.11
N ARG A 430 -42.31 9.85 -6.30
CA ARG A 430 -41.52 8.97 -7.18
C ARG A 430 -40.17 8.46 -6.67
N TYR A 431 -40.23 7.15 -6.39
CA TYR A 431 -39.14 6.22 -6.19
C TYR A 431 -38.11 6.28 -7.33
N THR A 432 -36.87 6.61 -6.96
CA THR A 432 -35.65 6.13 -7.62
C THR A 432 -34.68 5.75 -6.52
N THR A 433 -34.30 4.46 -6.47
CA THR A 433 -33.32 3.92 -5.52
C THR A 433 -31.91 4.29 -5.97
N GLU A 434 -31.36 5.34 -5.38
CA GLU A 434 -29.92 5.65 -5.35
C GLU A 434 -29.29 4.97 -4.11
N PRO A 435 -28.11 4.32 -4.22
CA PRO A 435 -27.39 3.84 -3.06
C PRO A 435 -26.68 5.00 -2.34
N VAL A 436 -27.07 5.25 -1.10
CA VAL A 436 -26.38 6.16 -0.19
C VAL A 436 -25.10 5.47 0.29
N PHE A 437 -23.93 5.97 -0.13
CA PHE A 437 -22.64 5.62 0.48
C PHE A 437 -22.48 6.38 1.80
N MET A 438 -22.47 5.64 2.90
CA MET A 438 -22.25 6.18 4.24
C MET A 438 -20.75 6.16 4.50
N PHE A 439 -20.08 7.30 4.32
CA PHE A 439 -18.77 7.53 4.92
C PHE A 439 -18.95 7.60 6.45
N PRO A 440 -18.06 7.02 7.27
CA PRO A 440 -18.10 7.28 8.71
C PRO A 440 -17.85 8.78 8.94
N SER A 441 -18.83 9.44 9.55
CA SER A 441 -18.69 10.81 10.06
C SER A 441 -17.69 10.84 11.22
N ASP A 442 -17.04 11.99 11.40
CA ASP A 442 -16.03 12.31 12.44
C ASP A 442 -16.50 12.23 13.92
N ASP A 443 -17.61 11.55 14.23
CA ASP A 443 -18.15 11.42 15.60
C ASP A 443 -17.90 10.05 16.25
N ALA A 444 -16.92 9.29 15.76
CA ALA A 444 -16.50 8.01 16.36
C ALA A 444 -15.06 8.01 16.92
N GLN A 445 -14.49 9.19 17.23
CA GLN A 445 -13.25 9.30 18.01
C GLN A 445 -13.31 10.25 19.22
N ALA A 446 -14.46 10.83 19.53
CA ALA A 446 -14.63 11.71 20.69
C ALA A 446 -15.36 11.03 21.85
N GLN A 447 -14.83 9.91 22.39
CA GLN A 447 -15.20 9.43 23.72
C GLN A 447 -14.11 8.49 24.24
N LEU A 448 -13.15 9.06 24.99
CA LEU A 448 -12.43 8.46 26.12
C LEU A 448 -11.36 9.44 26.62
N ALA A 449 -11.80 10.52 27.27
CA ALA A 449 -10.95 11.25 28.21
C ALA A 449 -11.00 10.52 29.57
N PRO A 450 -9.88 10.40 30.32
CA PRO A 450 -9.85 9.73 31.61
C PRO A 450 -10.60 10.55 32.67
N ALA A 451 -11.43 9.89 33.46
CA ALA A 451 -12.14 10.49 34.59
C ALA A 451 -11.15 11.05 35.64
N PRO A 452 -11.47 12.18 36.30
CA PRO A 452 -10.60 12.75 37.33
C PRO A 452 -10.58 11.88 38.60
N ALA A 453 -9.41 11.79 39.23
CA ALA A 453 -9.23 11.11 40.51
C ALA A 453 -10.01 11.83 41.64
N PRO A 454 -10.70 11.09 42.54
CA PRO A 454 -11.32 11.71 43.70
C PRO A 454 -10.30 11.97 44.83
N ALA A 455 -10.43 13.13 45.48
CA ALA A 455 -9.70 13.57 46.66
C ALA A 455 -10.15 12.80 47.94
N PRO A 456 -9.35 12.78 49.03
CA PRO A 456 -9.54 11.88 50.16
C PRO A 456 -10.62 12.40 51.11
N ALA A 457 -11.45 11.49 51.64
CA ALA A 457 -12.43 11.81 52.68
C ALA A 457 -12.03 11.13 54.01
N GLU A 458 -12.01 11.93 55.07
CA GLU A 458 -11.79 11.56 56.46
C GLU A 458 -12.87 10.60 57.02
N LEU A 459 -12.44 9.70 57.91
CA LEU A 459 -13.27 8.79 58.72
C LEU A 459 -13.94 9.55 59.88
N PRO A 460 -15.16 9.14 60.31
CA PRO A 460 -15.29 8.50 61.64
C PRO A 460 -16.44 7.45 61.69
N PRO A 461 -16.81 6.84 62.84
CA PRO A 461 -16.32 5.53 63.25
C PRO A 461 -17.39 4.40 63.28
N SER A 462 -16.85 3.18 63.21
CA SER A 462 -17.34 1.85 63.62
C SER A 462 -18.80 1.62 64.03
N SER A 463 -19.42 0.60 63.42
CA SER A 463 -20.08 -0.49 64.16
C SER A 463 -20.40 -1.70 63.26
N GLY A 464 -20.12 -2.92 63.78
CA GLY A 464 -20.99 -4.09 63.58
C GLY A 464 -20.67 -5.12 62.50
N MET A 465 -19.86 -6.12 62.87
CA MET A 465 -19.92 -7.55 62.53
C MET A 465 -20.94 -8.04 61.47
N ALA A 466 -20.45 -8.74 60.43
CA ALA A 466 -20.62 -10.19 60.25
C ALA A 466 -20.27 -10.63 58.80
N ALA A 467 -19.75 -11.86 58.71
CA ALA A 467 -19.70 -12.72 57.51
C ALA A 467 -18.58 -12.49 56.47
N ALA A 468 -17.37 -12.98 56.77
CA ALA A 468 -16.44 -13.53 55.77
C ALA A 468 -15.35 -14.43 56.41
N ALA A 469 -15.76 -15.50 57.08
CA ALA A 469 -14.87 -16.61 57.47
C ALA A 469 -15.29 -17.85 56.68
N GLY A 470 -14.77 -17.99 55.45
CA GLY A 470 -15.24 -19.03 54.54
C GLY A 470 -14.42 -19.17 53.27
N ALA A 471 -13.09 -19.17 53.36
CA ALA A 471 -12.22 -19.61 52.24
C ALA A 471 -10.80 -20.03 52.65
N ALA A 472 -10.29 -19.65 53.83
CA ALA A 472 -8.93 -19.97 54.26
C ALA A 472 -8.77 -21.30 55.02
N ALA A 473 -9.86 -22.06 55.25
CA ALA A 473 -9.83 -23.28 56.06
C ALA A 473 -9.63 -24.59 55.28
N ARG A 474 -9.50 -24.55 53.94
CA ARG A 474 -9.39 -25.76 53.09
C ARG A 474 -7.99 -26.10 52.58
N VAL A 475 -6.98 -25.28 52.89
CA VAL A 475 -5.58 -25.53 52.49
C VAL A 475 -4.71 -26.01 53.67
N ALA A 476 -5.11 -25.71 54.91
CA ALA A 476 -4.38 -26.17 56.10
C ALA A 476 -4.69 -27.63 56.53
N ALA A 477 -5.82 -28.19 56.10
CA ALA A 477 -6.24 -29.55 56.49
C ALA A 477 -5.60 -30.68 55.65
N ALA A 478 -5.03 -30.37 54.48
CA ALA A 478 -4.37 -31.37 53.62
C ALA A 478 -2.89 -31.59 53.99
N ALA A 479 -2.24 -30.61 54.63
CA ALA A 479 -0.83 -30.71 55.03
C ALA A 479 -0.61 -31.42 56.37
N ALA A 480 -1.61 -31.41 57.27
CA ALA A 480 -1.51 -32.07 58.59
C ALA A 480 -1.78 -33.59 58.55
N ALA A 481 -2.53 -34.09 57.56
CA ALA A 481 -2.81 -35.52 57.40
C ALA A 481 -1.64 -36.32 56.80
N ALA A 482 -0.76 -35.67 56.03
CA ALA A 482 0.43 -36.30 55.46
C ALA A 482 1.60 -36.43 56.46
N ALA A 483 1.69 -35.53 57.45
CA ALA A 483 2.72 -35.57 58.49
C ALA A 483 2.44 -36.62 59.59
N LEU A 484 1.16 -36.96 59.83
CA LEU A 484 0.78 -37.97 60.83
C LEU A 484 0.88 -39.42 60.30
N ALA A 485 0.87 -39.63 58.99
CA ALA A 485 1.04 -40.95 58.37
C ALA A 485 2.52 -41.39 58.24
N LEU A 486 3.48 -40.45 58.33
CA LEU A 486 4.91 -40.75 58.23
C LEU A 486 5.58 -40.99 59.61
N ALA A 487 4.90 -40.63 60.71
CA ALA A 487 5.36 -40.86 62.08
C ALA A 487 4.83 -42.15 62.73
N LEU A 488 4.14 -43.00 61.95
CA LEU A 488 3.62 -44.31 62.37
C LEU A 488 4.28 -45.49 61.63
N LEU A 489 5.40 -45.23 60.93
CA LEU A 489 6.18 -46.22 60.18
C LEU A 489 7.71 -46.13 60.44
N LEU A 490 8.11 -45.41 61.48
CA LEU A 490 9.44 -45.38 62.12
C LEU A 490 9.23 -45.25 63.63
#